data_AF-A0A9E5WWC2-F1
#
_entry.id   AF-A0A9E5WWC2-F1
#
_cell.length_a   1.000
_cell.length_b   1.000
_cell.length_c   1.000
_cell.angle_alpha   90.00
_cell.angle_beta   90.00
_cell.angle_gamma   90.00
#
_symmetry.space_group_name_H-M   'P 1'
#
loop_
_entity.id
_entity.type
_entity.pdbx_description
1 polymer ?
#
loop_
_entity_poly.entity_id
_entity_poly.type
_entity_poly.pdbx_seq_one_letter_code
_entity_poly.pdbx_strand_id
1 'polypeptide(L)'
;MAREVVCEAYGIPHAALRTENRLGELALARQTAMYLAHVVGQLTLNEVAEIFERERSTVSHACINIEDRRDGPVFDLQLEFMEKRMRTRLREWRSGKAVAKEPAPKGKSFLTRR
;
A
#
# COMPACT_ATOMS: atom_id res chain seq x y z
N MET A 1 3.64 1.69 6.46
CA MET A 1 2.30 2.31 6.57
C MET A 1 1.19 1.61 5.75
N ALA A 2 1.17 1.67 4.41
CA ALA A 2 0.05 1.08 3.64
C ALA A 2 -0.12 -0.45 3.89
N ARG A 3 0.98 -1.20 3.88
CA ARG A 3 0.99 -2.64 4.22
C ARG A 3 0.46 -2.90 5.64
N GLU A 4 0.87 -2.11 6.63
CA GLU A 4 0.41 -2.26 8.02
C GLU A 4 -1.10 -2.06 8.14
N VAL A 5 -1.64 -1.01 7.52
CA VAL A 5 -3.09 -0.72 7.55
C VAL A 5 -3.88 -1.90 6.96
N VAL A 6 -3.41 -2.46 5.84
CA VAL A 6 -4.04 -3.63 5.23
C VAL A 6 -3.87 -4.88 6.09
N CYS A 7 -2.68 -5.14 6.63
CA CYS A 7 -2.45 -6.28 7.53
C CYS A 7 -3.39 -6.27 8.73
N GLU A 8 -3.56 -5.10 9.36
CA GLU A 8 -4.47 -4.91 10.49
C GLU A 8 -5.93 -5.16 10.08
N ALA A 9 -6.36 -4.63 8.93
CA ALA A 9 -7.73 -4.78 8.46
C ALA A 9 -8.09 -6.20 8.03
N TYR A 10 -7.15 -6.91 7.41
CA TYR A 10 -7.36 -8.28 6.92
C TYR A 10 -6.96 -9.37 7.95
N GLY A 11 -6.35 -9.00 9.08
CA GLY A 11 -5.83 -9.95 10.06
C GLY A 11 -4.64 -10.78 9.55
N ILE A 12 -3.88 -10.27 8.57
CA ILE A 12 -2.79 -10.98 7.89
C ILE A 12 -1.43 -10.58 8.46
N PRO A 13 -0.52 -11.52 8.78
CA PRO A 13 0.85 -11.19 9.18
C PRO A 13 1.63 -10.43 8.09
N HIS A 14 2.41 -9.41 8.47
CA HIS A 14 3.17 -8.59 7.50
C HIS A 14 4.12 -9.41 6.61
N ALA A 15 4.64 -10.54 7.11
CA ALA A 15 5.46 -11.45 6.32
C ALA A 15 4.71 -12.08 5.15
N ALA A 16 3.41 -12.36 5.30
CA ALA A 16 2.61 -13.02 4.27
C ALA A 16 2.36 -12.12 3.04
N LEU A 17 2.24 -10.80 3.23
CA LEU A 17 2.12 -9.82 2.13
C LEU A 17 3.37 -9.69 1.25
N ARG A 18 4.53 -10.21 1.70
CA ARG A 18 5.76 -10.22 0.89
C ARG A 18 5.91 -11.48 0.05
N THR A 19 5.15 -12.53 0.35
CA THR A 19 5.24 -13.78 -0.40
C THR A 19 4.57 -13.65 -1.77
N GLU A 20 5.09 -14.35 -2.76
CA GLU A 20 4.47 -14.46 -4.10
C GLU A 20 3.24 -15.37 -4.12
N ASN A 21 2.75 -15.78 -2.96
CA ASN A 21 1.66 -16.72 -2.86
C ASN A 21 0.40 -16.13 -3.51
N ARG A 22 -0.19 -16.91 -4.43
CA ARG A 22 -1.34 -16.54 -5.25
C ARG A 22 -2.69 -16.86 -4.59
N LEU A 23 -2.71 -17.24 -3.31
CA LEU A 23 -3.96 -17.31 -2.54
C LEU A 23 -4.73 -16.00 -2.70
N GLY A 24 -5.99 -16.08 -3.14
CA GLY A 24 -6.77 -14.93 -3.60
C GLY A 24 -6.83 -13.78 -2.58
N GLU A 25 -6.92 -14.12 -1.30
CA GLU A 25 -6.95 -13.14 -0.19
C GLU A 25 -5.62 -12.38 -0.04
N LEU A 26 -4.48 -13.07 -0.15
CA LEU A 26 -3.15 -12.42 -0.09
C LEU A 26 -2.91 -11.54 -1.32
N ALA A 27 -3.42 -11.96 -2.49
CA ALA A 27 -3.34 -11.16 -3.70
C ALA A 27 -4.17 -9.87 -3.58
N LEU A 28 -5.41 -9.97 -3.10
CA LEU A 28 -6.27 -8.82 -2.87
C LEU A 28 -5.68 -7.86 -1.83
N ALA A 29 -5.12 -8.38 -0.74
CA ALA A 29 -4.47 -7.55 0.27
C ALA A 29 -3.26 -6.79 -0.30
N ARG A 30 -2.42 -7.44 -1.12
CA ARG A 30 -1.30 -6.77 -1.82
C ARG A 30 -1.80 -5.66 -2.76
N GLN A 31 -2.83 -5.94 -3.55
CA GLN A 31 -3.44 -4.96 -4.46
C GLN A 31 -4.03 -3.76 -3.70
N THR A 32 -4.72 -4.03 -2.58
CA THR A 32 -5.26 -2.99 -1.69
C THR A 32 -4.15 -2.10 -1.13
N ALA A 33 -3.02 -2.70 -0.72
CA ALA A 33 -1.88 -1.93 -0.20
C ALA A 33 -1.24 -1.04 -1.28
N MET A 34 -1.15 -1.52 -2.53
CA MET A 34 -0.68 -0.72 -3.67
C MET A 34 -1.63 0.44 -3.96
N TYR A 35 -2.94 0.18 -3.98
CA TYR A 35 -3.97 1.19 -4.18
C TYR A 35 -3.90 2.29 -3.12
N LEU A 36 -3.86 1.93 -1.83
CA LEU A 36 -3.76 2.90 -0.75
C LEU A 36 -2.47 3.73 -0.82
N ALA A 37 -1.34 3.13 -1.21
CA ALA A 37 -0.09 3.84 -1.41
C ALA A 37 -0.22 4.89 -2.54
N HIS A 38 -0.91 4.56 -3.62
CA HIS A 38 -1.18 5.49 -4.72
C HIS A 38 -2.19 6.58 -4.32
N VAL A 39 -3.39 6.19 -3.90
CA VAL A 39 -4.53 7.11 -3.71
C VAL A 39 -4.44 7.90 -2.40
N VAL A 40 -4.02 7.28 -1.31
CA VAL A 40 -3.92 7.97 -0.01
C VAL A 40 -2.50 8.50 0.22
N GLY A 41 -1.50 7.71 -0.14
CA GLY A 41 -0.09 8.08 -0.06
C GLY A 41 0.34 9.12 -1.10
N GLN A 42 -0.47 9.33 -2.15
CA GLN A 42 -0.18 10.25 -3.26
C GLN A 42 1.13 9.92 -3.98
N LEU A 43 1.54 8.65 -3.95
CA LEU A 43 2.70 8.15 -4.68
C LEU A 43 2.32 7.87 -6.13
N THR A 44 3.24 8.12 -7.04
CA THR A 44 3.10 7.74 -8.45
C THR A 44 3.10 6.22 -8.60
N LEU A 45 2.55 5.71 -9.71
CA LEU A 45 2.57 4.27 -9.99
C LEU A 45 3.99 3.69 -10.07
N ASN A 46 4.98 4.49 -10.48
CA ASN A 46 6.39 4.09 -10.50
C ASN A 46 6.96 3.97 -9.09
N GLU A 47 6.73 4.96 -8.21
CA GLU A 47 7.18 4.87 -6.82
C GLU A 47 6.53 3.69 -6.07
N VAL A 48 5.24 3.43 -6.32
CA VAL A 48 4.57 2.25 -5.76
C VAL A 48 5.19 0.97 -6.33
N ALA A 49 5.47 0.91 -7.64
CA ALA A 49 6.12 -0.25 -8.26
C ALA A 49 7.49 -0.55 -7.62
N GLU A 50 8.30 0.48 -7.38
CA GLU A 50 9.59 0.37 -6.70
C GLU A 50 9.44 -0.13 -5.25
N ILE A 51 8.54 0.46 -4.45
CA ILE A 51 8.31 0.07 -3.04
C ILE A 51 7.78 -1.35 -2.89
N PHE A 52 7.04 -1.82 -3.89
CA PHE A 52 6.44 -3.15 -3.91
C PHE A 52 7.25 -4.18 -4.67
N GLU A 53 8.36 -3.80 -5.30
CA GLU A 53 9.21 -4.65 -6.14
C GLU A 53 8.38 -5.36 -7.22
N ARG A 54 7.53 -4.59 -7.92
CA ARG A 54 6.63 -5.07 -8.97
C ARG A 54 6.74 -4.21 -10.22
N GLU A 55 6.23 -4.72 -11.33
CA GLU A 55 6.11 -3.91 -12.54
C GLU A 55 5.04 -2.83 -12.39
N ARG A 56 5.25 -1.67 -12.99
CA ARG A 56 4.26 -0.57 -13.00
C ARG A 56 2.91 -0.99 -13.62
N SER A 57 2.92 -1.89 -14.61
CA SER A 57 1.71 -2.53 -15.16
C SER A 57 0.92 -3.26 -14.07
N THR A 58 1.60 -4.00 -13.19
CA THR A 58 0.99 -4.73 -12.07
C THR A 58 0.31 -3.78 -11.10
N VAL A 59 0.94 -2.65 -10.77
CA VAL A 59 0.34 -1.62 -9.91
C VAL A 59 -0.90 -1.00 -10.58
N SER A 60 -0.80 -0.70 -11.88
CA SER A 60 -1.94 -0.18 -12.64
C SER A 60 -3.13 -1.16 -12.63
N HIS A 61 -2.87 -2.44 -12.87
CA HIS A 61 -3.88 -3.49 -12.79
C HIS A 61 -4.45 -3.65 -11.38
N ALA A 62 -3.63 -3.51 -10.34
CA ALA A 62 -4.10 -3.52 -8.96
C ALA A 62 -5.08 -2.37 -8.69
N CYS A 63 -4.76 -1.14 -9.12
CA CYS A 63 -5.66 -0.01 -8.93
C CYS A 63 -7.01 -0.21 -9.63
N ILE A 64 -7.00 -0.69 -10.89
CA ILE A 64 -8.22 -1.00 -11.64
C ILE A 64 -9.06 -2.04 -10.90
N ASN A 65 -8.44 -3.15 -10.47
CA ASN A 65 -9.16 -4.22 -9.74
C ASN A 65 -9.81 -3.72 -8.45
N ILE A 66 -9.12 -2.85 -7.71
CA ILE A 66 -9.65 -2.29 -6.47
C ILE A 66 -10.81 -1.34 -6.76
N GLU A 67 -10.71 -0.46 -7.76
CA GLU A 67 -11.81 0.42 -8.17
C GLU A 67 -13.04 -0.37 -8.63
N ASP A 68 -12.87 -1.40 -9.45
CA ASP A 68 -13.98 -2.28 -9.88
C ASP A 68 -14.68 -2.95 -8.69
N ARG A 69 -13.94 -3.25 -7.61
CA ARG A 69 -14.51 -3.85 -6.40
C ARG A 69 -15.27 -2.86 -5.53
N ARG A 70 -15.06 -1.54 -5.68
CA ARG A 70 -15.78 -0.51 -4.92
C ARG A 70 -17.25 -0.42 -5.28
N ASP A 71 -17.66 -1.02 -6.40
CA ASP A 71 -19.08 -1.21 -6.73
C ASP A 71 -19.81 -2.08 -5.68
N GLY A 72 -19.08 -2.90 -4.93
CA GLY A 72 -19.61 -3.67 -3.81
C GLY A 72 -19.67 -2.84 -2.52
N PRO A 73 -20.85 -2.55 -1.94
CA PRO A 73 -20.97 -1.64 -0.80
C PRO A 73 -20.23 -2.12 0.46
N VAL A 74 -20.13 -3.44 0.66
CA VAL A 74 -19.37 -4.02 1.78
C VAL A 74 -17.87 -3.75 1.63
N PHE A 75 -17.33 -3.93 0.42
CA PHE A 75 -15.93 -3.70 0.15
C PHE A 75 -15.59 -2.21 0.18
N ASP A 76 -16.45 -1.35 -0.35
CA ASP A 76 -16.25 0.10 -0.31
C ASP A 76 -16.20 0.63 1.12
N LEU A 77 -17.09 0.19 2.02
CA LEU A 77 -17.02 0.55 3.44
C LEU A 77 -15.71 0.10 4.09
N GLN A 78 -15.25 -1.12 3.81
CA GLN A 78 -13.98 -1.63 4.33
C GLN A 78 -12.79 -0.81 3.82
N LEU A 79 -12.79 -0.47 2.54
CA LEU A 79 -11.75 0.35 1.93
C LEU A 79 -11.74 1.77 2.50
N GLU A 80 -12.92 2.39 2.64
CA GLU A 80 -13.06 3.72 3.23
C GLU A 80 -12.51 3.78 4.67
N PHE A 81 -12.75 2.73 5.47
CA PHE A 81 -12.15 2.61 6.80
C PHE A 81 -10.61 2.59 6.74
N MET A 82 -10.03 1.78 5.84
CA MET A 82 -8.57 1.71 5.66
C MET A 82 -8.00 3.06 5.18
N GLU A 83 -8.68 3.74 4.26
CA GLU A 83 -8.26 5.07 3.80
C GLU A 83 -8.27 6.10 4.94
N LYS A 84 -9.36 6.16 5.72
CA LYS A 84 -9.48 7.04 6.90
C LYS A 84 -8.37 6.76 7.90
N ARG A 85 -8.07 5.48 8.16
CA ARG A 85 -6.99 5.06 9.05
C ARG A 85 -5.62 5.54 8.55
N MET A 86 -5.32 5.33 7.27
CA MET A 86 -4.05 5.76 6.67
C MET A 86 -3.90 7.28 6.62
N ARG A 87 -4.95 8.02 6.25
CA ARG A 87 -4.95 9.51 6.29
C ARG A 87 -4.63 10.02 7.69
N THR A 88 -5.18 9.37 8.72
CA THR A 88 -4.91 9.72 10.12
C THR A 88 -3.44 9.50 10.48
N ARG A 89 -2.87 8.33 10.15
CA ARG A 89 -1.43 8.05 10.36
C ARG A 89 -0.53 9.05 9.65
N LEU A 90 -0.87 9.42 8.40
CA LEU A 90 -0.11 10.41 7.63
C LEU A 90 -0.13 11.79 8.28
N ARG A 91 -1.28 12.23 8.81
CA ARG A 91 -1.37 13.50 9.55
C ARG A 91 -0.54 13.48 10.83
N GLU A 92 -0.64 12.39 11.60
CA GLU A 92 0.15 12.19 12.82
C GLU A 92 1.65 12.23 12.53
N TRP A 93 2.09 11.49 11.49
CA TRP A 93 3.47 11.47 11.04
C TRP A 93 3.96 12.85 10.59
N ARG A 94 3.15 13.59 9.80
CA ARG A 94 3.47 14.97 9.37
C ARG A 94 3.51 15.98 10.52
N SER A 95 2.71 15.78 11.57
CA SER A 95 2.67 16.65 12.74
C SER A 95 3.84 16.47 13.71
N GLY A 96 4.81 15.59 13.39
CA GLY A 96 5.95 15.31 14.26
C GLY A 96 5.63 14.36 15.43
N LYS A 97 4.40 13.86 15.54
CA LYS A 97 4.02 12.77 16.47
C LYS A 97 4.44 11.41 15.87
N ALA A 98 5.73 11.22 15.63
CA ALA A 98 6.24 9.93 15.22
C ALA A 98 6.51 9.06 16.44
N VAL A 99 5.66 8.06 16.69
CA VAL A 99 6.12 6.83 17.34
C VAL A 99 7.29 6.29 16.53
N ALA A 100 8.36 5.93 17.24
CA ALA A 100 9.65 5.59 16.69
C ALA A 100 9.61 4.49 15.61
N LYS A 101 10.12 4.86 14.42
CA LYS A 101 10.94 4.09 13.47
C LYS A 101 10.42 2.71 12.99
N GLU A 102 9.96 2.68 11.74
CA GLU A 102 10.34 1.63 10.79
C GLU A 102 11.15 2.32 9.67
N PRO A 103 12.43 1.97 9.46
CA PRO A 103 13.23 2.63 8.43
C PRO A 103 12.70 2.29 7.04
N ALA A 104 12.45 3.32 6.23
CA ALA A 104 12.24 3.16 4.80
C ALA A 104 13.45 2.41 4.19
N PRO A 105 13.23 1.43 3.30
CA PRO A 105 14.33 0.78 2.61
C PRO A 105 15.11 1.84 1.80
N LYS A 106 16.42 1.91 2.05
CA LYS A 106 17.33 2.81 1.34
C LYS A 106 17.47 2.34 -0.12
N GLY A 107 16.63 2.90 -1.00
CA GLY A 107 16.82 2.91 -2.44
C GLY A 107 17.96 3.86 -2.81
N LYS A 108 18.91 3.36 -3.59
CA LYS A 108 20.27 3.90 -3.75
C LYS A 108 20.29 5.32 -4.32
N SER A 109 21.12 6.14 -3.69
CA SER A 109 21.84 7.28 -4.26
C SER A 109 22.09 7.13 -5.77
N PHE A 110 21.33 7.86 -6.59
CA PHE A 110 21.76 8.21 -7.93
C PHE A 110 22.82 9.31 -7.80
N LEU A 111 24.07 8.87 -7.58
CA LEU A 111 25.24 9.71 -7.78
C LEU A 111 26.07 9.13 -8.93
N THR A 112 26.28 9.99 -9.91
CA THR A 112 27.42 10.06 -10.84
C THR A 112 27.59 9.00 -11.94
N ARG A 113 27.27 9.47 -13.15
CA ARG A 113 28.24 9.77 -14.23
C ARG A 113 28.96 8.57 -14.88
N ARG A 114 28.51 8.17 -16.07
CA ARG A 114 29.26 8.35 -17.33
C ARG A 114 28.37 8.12 -18.54
#